data_AF-A0A822ID68-F1
#
_entry.id   AF-A0A822ID68-F1
#
_cell.length_a   1.000
_cell.length_b   1.000
_cell.length_c   1.000
_cell.angle_alpha   90.00
_cell.angle_beta   90.00
_cell.angle_gamma   90.00
#
_symmetry.space_group_name_H-M   'P 1'
#
loop_
_entity.id
_entity.type
_entity.pdbx_description
1 polymer ?
#
loop_
_entity_poly.entity_id
_entity_poly.type
_entity_poly.pdbx_seq_one_letter_code
_entity_poly.pdbx_strand_id
1 'polypeptide(L)' 'MTGKPVIKGTRLTVQFILGLLAHGASVEEIIEEYKGLTTEDIRACLLFATESLDDTTFMPLTAEAC' A
#
# COMPACT_ATOMS: atom_id res chain seq x y z
N MET A 1 -1.80 20.09 -0.22
CA MET A 1 -0.61 19.21 -0.20
C MET A 1 -1.02 17.90 0.47
N THR A 2 -1.55 16.96 -0.30
CA THR A 2 -2.07 15.70 0.23
C THR A 2 -0.88 14.82 0.61
N GLY A 3 -0.62 14.66 1.91
CA GLY A 3 0.44 13.78 2.39
C GLY A 3 0.18 12.34 1.96
N LYS A 4 1.24 11.56 1.76
CA LYS A 4 1.10 10.10 1.56
C LYS A 4 0.47 9.49 2.81
N PRO A 5 -0.44 8.52 2.70
CA PRO A 5 -1.01 7.82 3.85
C PRO A 5 0.09 7.13 4.66
N VAL A 6 0.01 7.25 5.99
CA VAL A 6 1.01 6.76 6.95
C VAL A 6 0.32 5.87 7.97
N ILE A 7 0.97 4.77 8.37
CA ILE A 7 0.48 3.90 9.43
C ILE A 7 0.50 4.67 10.77
N LYS A 8 -0.62 4.64 11.49
CA LYS A 8 -0.80 5.38 12.75
C LYS A 8 0.29 5.04 13.76
N GLY A 9 0.87 6.05 14.39
CA GLY A 9 1.93 5.87 15.38
C GLY A 9 3.32 5.60 14.78
N THR A 10 3.44 5.60 13.45
CA THR A 10 4.71 5.42 12.74
C THR A 10 4.98 6.59 11.79
N ARG A 11 6.14 6.56 11.14
CA ARG A 11 6.46 7.42 9.99
C ARG A 11 6.47 6.63 8.66
N LEU A 12 5.97 5.40 8.69
CA LEU A 12 6.02 4.46 7.56
C LEU A 12 4.80 4.67 6.67
N THR A 13 5.06 5.02 5.41
CA THR A 13 3.99 5.20 4.43
C THR A 13 3.41 3.86 4.00
N VAL A 14 2.12 3.83 3.66
CA VAL A 14 1.47 2.63 3.09
C VAL A 14 2.22 2.16 1.83
N GLN A 15 2.61 3.10 0.97
CA GLN A 15 3.38 2.82 -0.24
C GLN A 15 4.72 2.11 0.06
N PHE A 16 5.40 2.50 1.13
CA PHE A 16 6.67 1.90 1.51
C PHE A 16 6.51 0.42 1.89
N ILE A 17 5.50 0.11 2.72
CA ILE A 17 5.20 -1.26 3.13
C ILE A 17 4.81 -2.14 1.93
N LEU A 18 3.93 -1.64 1.06
CA LEU A 18 3.57 -2.34 -0.18
C LEU A 18 4.79 -2.57 -1.09
N GLY A 19 5.72 -1.61 -1.12
CA GLY A 19 6.99 -1.74 -1.82
C GLY A 19 7.85 -2.89 -1.29
N LEU A 20 7.98 -3.01 0.03
CA LEU A 20 8.73 -4.11 0.66
C LEU A 20 8.12 -5.47 0.30
N LEU A 21 6.80 -5.61 0.43
CA LEU A 21 6.08 -6.83 0.06
C LEU A 21 6.28 -7.17 -1.43
N ALA A 22 6.21 -6.17 -2.31
CA ALA A 22 6.43 -6.37 -3.74
C ALA A 22 7.87 -6.79 -4.09
N HIS A 23 8.86 -6.44 -3.26
CA HIS A 23 10.25 -6.87 -3.42
C HIS A 23 10.54 -8.22 -2.74
N GLY A 24 9.52 -8.89 -2.20
CA GLY A 24 9.64 -10.24 -1.65
C GLY A 24 9.87 -10.33 -0.14
N ALA A 25 9.80 -9.21 0.60
CA ALA A 25 9.82 -9.27 2.05
C ALA A 25 8.56 -9.96 2.58
N SER A 26 8.72 -10.86 3.55
CA SER A 26 7.62 -11.49 4.28
C SER A 26 7.02 -10.53 5.32
N VAL A 27 5.80 -10.84 5.76
CA VAL A 27 5.10 -10.05 6.80
C VAL A 27 5.89 -10.09 8.11
N GLU A 28 6.44 -11.26 8.44
CA GLU A 28 7.22 -11.51 9.64
C GLU A 28 8.50 -10.67 9.65
N GLU A 29 9.27 -10.67 8.55
CA GLU A 29 10.48 -9.85 8.42
C GLU A 29 10.19 -8.35 8.59
N ILE A 30 9.08 -7.87 8.02
CA ILE A 30 8.68 -6.45 8.14
C ILE A 30 8.34 -6.11 9.60
N ILE A 31 7.63 -6.97 10.32
CA ILE A 31 7.25 -6.74 11.72
C ILE A 31 8.48 -6.80 12.63
N GLU A 32 9.42 -7.70 12.37
CA GLU A 32 10.66 -7.81 13.12
C GLU A 32 11.56 -6.57 12.95
N GLU A 33 11.68 -6.05 11.73
CA GLU A 33 12.47 -4.86 11.42
C GLU A 33 11.82 -3.58 11.99
N TYR A 34 10.50 -3.44 11.86
CA TYR A 34 9.77 -2.24 12.27
C TYR A 34 8.97 -2.46 13.54
N LYS A 35 9.65 -2.42 14.69
CA LYS A 35 9.00 -2.56 15.99
C LYS A 35 7.83 -1.58 16.18
N GLY A 36 6.66 -2.13 16.45
CA GLY A 36 5.41 -1.37 16.60
C GLY A 36 4.44 -1.53 15.42
N LEU A 37 4.86 -2.20 14.34
CA LEU A 37 3.95 -2.71 13.32
C LEU A 37 3.28 -3.99 13.79
N THR A 38 2.02 -4.13 13.43
CA THR A 38 1.23 -5.35 13.65
C THR A 38 0.82 -5.97 12.31
N THR A 39 0.43 -7.24 12.34
CA THR A 39 -0.14 -7.91 11.17
C THR A 39 -1.40 -7.19 10.67
N GLU A 40 -2.17 -6.60 11.58
CA GLU A 40 -3.34 -5.79 11.28
C GLU A 40 -2.98 -4.53 10.48
N ASP A 41 -1.88 -3.86 10.80
CA ASP A 41 -1.41 -2.70 10.04
C ASP A 41 -1.01 -3.08 8.60
N ILE A 42 -0.36 -4.23 8.42
CA ILE A 42 -0.03 -4.75 7.09
C ILE A 42 -1.30 -5.04 6.29
N ARG A 43 -2.29 -5.70 6.90
CA ARG A 43 -3.59 -5.94 6.26
C ARG A 43 -4.31 -4.64 5.92
N ALA A 44 -4.24 -3.63 6.78
CA ALA A 44 -4.81 -2.31 6.51
C ALA A 44 -4.13 -1.64 5.31
N CYS A 45 -2.81 -1.83 5.11
CA CYS A 45 -2.12 -1.34 3.91
C CYS A 45 -2.63 -2.00 2.63
N LEU A 46 -2.86 -3.32 2.65
CA LEU A 46 -3.42 -4.06 1.51
C LEU A 46 -4.87 -3.67 1.22
N LEU A 47 -5.68 -3.49 2.26
CA LEU A 47 -7.06 -3.01 2.13
C LEU A 47 -7.08 -1.59 1.54
N PHE A 48 -6.23 -0.70 2.03
CA PHE A 48 -6.12 0.65 1.46
C PHE A 48 -5.76 0.61 -0.03
N ALA A 49 -4.84 -0.27 -0.44
CA ALA A 49 -4.45 -0.42 -1.84
C ALA A 49 -5.62 -0.92 -2.71
N THR A 50 -6.38 -1.90 -2.23
CA THR A 50 -7.54 -2.44 -2.97
C THR A 50 -8.65 -1.39 -3.13
N GLU A 51 -9.05 -0.73 -2.05
CA GLU A 51 -10.07 0.35 -2.09
C GLU A 51 -9.61 1.52 -2.99
N SER A 52 -8.32 1.88 -2.97
CA SER A 52 -7.78 2.95 -3.82
C SER A 52 -7.83 2.60 -5.31
N LEU A 53 -7.77 1.31 -5.67
CA LEU A 53 -7.88 0.85 -7.04
C LEU A 53 -9.34 0.83 -7.50
N ASP A 54 -10.28 0.48 -6.61
CA ASP A 54 -11.72 0.48 -6.92
C ASP A 54 -12.27 1.88 -7.19
N ASP A 55 -11.74 2.90 -6.50
CA ASP A 55 -12.08 4.31 -6.74
C ASP A 55 -11.47 4.88 -8.03
N THR A 56 -10.63 4.09 -8.72
CA THR A 56 -10.03 4.51 -9.98
C THR A 56 -11.06 4.34 -11.09
N THR A 57 -11.69 5.44 -11.51
CA THR A 57 -12.48 5.43 -12.74
C THR A 57 -11.54 5.08 -13.89
N PHE A 58 -11.59 3.84 -14.36
CA PHE A 58 -10.81 3.38 -15.49
C PHE A 58 -11.30 4.12 -16.74
N MET A 59 -10.57 5.15 -17.17
CA MET A 59 -10.76 5.73 -18.49
C MET A 59 -9.95 4.89 -19.48
N PRO A 60 -10.58 3.98 -20.25
CA PRO A 60 -9.84 3.31 -21.32
C PRO A 60 -9.32 4.41 -22.25
N LEU A 61 -8.00 4.42 -22.47
CA LEU A 61 -7.43 5.13 -23.60
C LEU A 61 -8.12 4.53 -24.83
N THR A 62 -8.98 5.31 -25.48
CA THR A 62 -9.72 4.88 -26.66
C THR A 62 -8.73 4.27 -27.64
N ALA A 63 -8.90 2.98 -27.93
CA ALA A 63 -8.15 2.31 -28.98
C ALA A 63 -8.29 3.15 -30.25
N GLU A 64 -7.16 3.48 -30.88
CA GLU A 64 -7.14 4.19 -32.15
C GLU A 64 -8.10 3.49 -33.11
N ALA A 65 -9.12 4.23 -33.56
CA ALA A 65 -10.03 3.75 -34.59
C ALA A 65 -9.23 3.60 -35.89
N CYS A 66 -9.35 2.42 -36.53
CA CYS A 66 -8.78 2.10 -37.83
C CYS A 66 -9.10 3.15 -38.90
#